data_AF-A0A3D9BF63-F1
#
_entry.id   AF-A0A3D9BF63-F1
#
_cell.length_a   1.000
_cell.length_b   1.000
_cell.length_c   1.000
_cell.angle_alpha   90.00
_cell.angle_beta   90.00
_cell.angle_gamma   90.00
#
_symmetry.space_group_name_H-M   'P 1'
#
loop_
_entity.id
_entity.type
_entity.pdbx_description
1 polymer ?
#
loop_
_entity_poly.entity_id
_entity_poly.type
_entity_poly.pdbx_seq_one_letter_code
_entity_poly.pdbx_strand_id
1 'polypeptide(L)'
;MIEIKNVQHPALFEYLRERKVGNQTQFLQEIHYRMNDKNYFGIGFKNDFGGYEIRNKYSKICLGKKDISTIKNSSDSLRIFEGFFDFLSFKNLENELEKEPSDYLILNSVSMIHNIKSSLGNYEKVELYFDNDEAGNRAVEIIRNENQNAEDCRILYSDFKDLNDCMIHKNPLSERQVKQRRR
;
A
#
# COMPACT_ATOMS: atom_id res chain seq x y z
N MET A 1 -22.42 -15.60 0.00
CA MET A 1 -21.35 -16.53 0.42
C MET A 1 -20.03 -15.89 0.02
N ILE A 2 -19.02 -15.95 0.88
CA ILE A 2 -17.68 -15.44 0.60
C ILE A 2 -16.76 -16.66 0.50
N GLU A 3 -15.95 -16.70 -0.54
CA GLU A 3 -14.95 -17.75 -0.75
C GLU A 3 -13.58 -17.09 -0.89
N ILE A 4 -12.59 -17.60 -0.17
CA ILE A 4 -11.25 -17.03 -0.07
C ILE A 4 -10.25 -18.07 -0.53
N LYS A 5 -9.40 -17.71 -1.49
CA LYS A 5 -8.41 -18.61 -2.11
C LYS A 5 -7.08 -17.89 -2.30
N ASN A 6 -6.05 -18.66 -2.60
CA ASN A 6 -4.85 -18.10 -3.21
C ASN A 6 -5.18 -17.52 -4.57
N VAL A 7 -4.48 -16.44 -4.94
CA VAL A 7 -4.67 -15.77 -6.23
C VAL A 7 -4.36 -16.74 -7.36
N GLN A 8 -5.35 -17.03 -8.19
CA GLN A 8 -5.24 -17.98 -9.31
C GLN A 8 -5.98 -17.51 -10.57
N HIS A 9 -6.98 -16.64 -10.44
CA HIS A 9 -7.80 -16.19 -11.55
C HIS A 9 -6.97 -15.38 -12.57
N PRO A 10 -6.95 -15.76 -13.86
CA PRO A 10 -6.11 -15.10 -14.87
C PRO A 10 -6.31 -13.59 -14.96
N ALA A 11 -7.56 -13.12 -14.93
CA ALA A 11 -7.87 -11.68 -14.96
C ALA A 11 -7.33 -10.91 -13.73
N LEU A 12 -7.21 -11.56 -12.57
CA LEU A 12 -6.62 -10.93 -11.39
C LEU A 12 -5.09 -10.87 -11.50
N PHE A 13 -4.45 -11.90 -12.05
CA PHE A 13 -3.02 -11.85 -12.36
C PHE A 13 -2.69 -10.79 -13.42
N GLU A 14 -3.51 -10.67 -14.46
CA GLU A 14 -3.36 -9.61 -15.45
C GLU A 14 -3.50 -8.23 -14.79
N TYR A 15 -4.52 -8.03 -13.96
CA TYR A 15 -4.68 -6.79 -13.20
C TYR A 15 -3.47 -6.47 -12.30
N LEU A 16 -2.95 -7.45 -11.55
CA LEU A 16 -1.74 -7.25 -10.74
C LEU A 16 -0.49 -6.93 -11.58
N ARG A 17 -0.40 -7.49 -12.79
CA ARG A 17 0.70 -7.23 -13.74
C ARG A 17 0.61 -5.84 -14.34
N GLU A 18 -0.59 -5.41 -14.75
CA GLU A 18 -0.88 -4.03 -15.16
C GLU A 18 -0.46 -3.05 -14.06
N ARG A 19 -0.74 -3.41 -12.80
CA ARG A 19 -0.36 -2.65 -11.60
C ARG A 19 1.10 -2.82 -11.15
N LYS A 20 1.93 -3.56 -11.90
CA LYS A 20 3.35 -3.84 -11.61
C LYS A 20 3.62 -4.46 -10.23
N VAL A 21 2.70 -5.26 -9.70
CA VAL A 21 2.80 -5.91 -8.37
C VAL A 21 2.49 -7.42 -8.42
N GLY A 22 2.62 -8.03 -9.60
CA GLY A 22 2.29 -9.44 -9.83
C GLY A 22 3.13 -10.46 -9.05
N ASN A 23 4.28 -10.04 -8.50
CA ASN A 23 5.17 -10.84 -7.65
C ASN A 23 4.88 -10.71 -6.14
N GLN A 24 3.87 -9.92 -5.75
CA GLN A 24 3.53 -9.67 -4.35
C GLN A 24 2.28 -10.44 -3.89
N THR A 25 2.01 -11.59 -4.51
CA THR A 25 0.80 -12.38 -4.25
C THR A 25 0.76 -12.98 -2.85
N GLN A 26 1.90 -13.12 -2.15
CA GLN A 26 1.91 -13.59 -0.75
C GLN A 26 1.12 -12.71 0.21
N PHE A 27 0.89 -11.43 -0.13
CA PHE A 27 0.11 -10.50 0.68
C PHE A 27 -1.39 -10.49 0.32
N LEU A 28 -1.79 -11.28 -0.67
CA LEU A 28 -3.08 -11.14 -1.34
C LEU A 28 -3.87 -12.43 -1.32
N GLN A 29 -5.19 -12.28 -1.28
CA GLN A 29 -6.12 -13.38 -1.44
C GLN A 29 -7.05 -13.08 -2.62
N GLU A 30 -7.44 -14.10 -3.35
CA GLU A 30 -8.55 -13.99 -4.29
C GLU A 30 -9.84 -14.23 -3.53
N ILE A 31 -10.76 -13.27 -3.62
CA ILE A 31 -12.02 -13.30 -2.88
C ILE A 31 -13.18 -13.26 -3.86
N HIS A 32 -14.01 -14.30 -3.81
CA HIS A 32 -15.29 -14.37 -4.52
C HIS A 32 -16.40 -14.03 -3.53
N TYR A 33 -17.31 -13.14 -3.93
CA TYR A 33 -18.38 -12.64 -3.08
C TYR A 33 -19.64 -12.36 -3.89
N ARG A 34 -20.78 -12.32 -3.21
CA ARG A 34 -22.08 -12.01 -3.83
C ARG A 34 -22.62 -10.70 -3.26
N MET A 35 -23.05 -9.81 -4.15
CA MET A 35 -23.64 -8.52 -3.80
C MET A 35 -24.80 -8.22 -4.77
N ASN A 36 -25.96 -7.80 -4.27
CA ASN A 36 -27.15 -7.53 -5.07
C ASN A 36 -27.46 -8.65 -6.09
N ASP A 37 -27.47 -9.89 -5.58
CA ASP A 37 -27.66 -11.13 -6.32
C ASP A 37 -26.63 -11.48 -7.41
N LYS A 38 -25.62 -10.64 -7.65
CA LYS A 38 -24.55 -10.87 -8.62
C LYS A 38 -23.28 -11.37 -7.94
N ASN A 39 -22.56 -12.26 -8.64
CA ASN A 39 -21.27 -12.77 -8.19
C ASN A 39 -20.14 -11.88 -8.70
N TYR A 40 -19.19 -11.61 -7.83
CA TYR A 40 -18.03 -10.78 -8.08
C TYR A 40 -16.78 -11.47 -7.54
N PHE A 41 -15.63 -11.05 -8.05
CA PHE A 41 -14.34 -11.46 -7.51
C PHE A 41 -13.34 -10.30 -7.56
N GLY A 42 -12.33 -10.39 -6.72
CA GLY A 42 -11.27 -9.38 -6.66
C GLY A 42 -10.09 -9.83 -5.83
N ILE A 43 -9.03 -9.04 -5.90
CA ILE A 43 -7.88 -9.12 -5.00
C ILE A 43 -8.30 -8.53 -3.67
N GLY A 44 -8.19 -9.32 -2.61
CA GLY A 44 -8.41 -8.93 -1.23
C GLY A 44 -7.09 -8.73 -0.50
N PHE A 45 -7.02 -7.62 0.24
CA PHE A 45 -5.99 -7.33 1.22
C PHE A 45 -6.63 -7.29 2.60
N LYS A 46 -6.15 -8.12 3.54
CA LYS A 46 -6.76 -8.29 4.86
C LYS A 46 -6.44 -7.09 5.75
N ASN A 47 -7.41 -6.62 6.52
CA ASN A 47 -7.23 -5.60 7.54
C ASN A 47 -7.24 -6.18 8.96
N ASP A 48 -6.84 -5.37 9.94
CA ASP A 48 -6.62 -5.81 11.32
C ASP A 48 -7.92 -6.20 12.03
N PHE A 49 -9.07 -5.67 11.58
CA PHE A 49 -10.39 -6.11 12.06
C PHE A 49 -10.87 -7.42 11.43
N GLY A 50 -10.10 -7.99 10.50
CA GLY A 50 -10.46 -9.21 9.77
C GLY A 50 -11.38 -8.99 8.57
N GLY A 51 -11.65 -7.74 8.20
CA GLY A 51 -12.25 -7.38 6.92
C GLY A 51 -11.24 -7.41 5.77
N TYR A 52 -11.72 -7.11 4.57
CA TYR A 52 -10.91 -7.13 3.35
C TYR A 52 -11.14 -5.90 2.49
N GLU A 53 -10.06 -5.23 2.14
CA GLU A 53 -10.07 -4.26 1.05
C GLU A 53 -10.01 -5.00 -0.27
N ILE A 54 -11.05 -4.88 -1.08
CA ILE A 54 -11.16 -5.56 -2.37
C ILE A 54 -10.89 -4.59 -3.51
N ARG A 55 -10.06 -5.03 -4.44
CA ARG A 55 -9.76 -4.33 -5.69
C ARG A 55 -9.85 -5.26 -6.88
N ASN A 56 -10.44 -4.76 -7.95
CA ASN A 56 -10.26 -5.27 -9.30
C ASN A 56 -10.17 -4.08 -10.27
N LYS A 57 -10.11 -4.34 -11.58
CA LYS A 57 -10.03 -3.30 -12.61
C LYS A 57 -11.17 -2.27 -12.55
N TYR A 58 -12.31 -2.63 -11.98
CA TYR A 58 -13.55 -1.86 -12.04
C TYR A 58 -14.01 -1.31 -10.69
N SER A 59 -13.46 -1.77 -9.57
CA SER A 59 -14.06 -1.52 -8.26
C SER A 59 -13.03 -1.44 -7.13
N LYS A 60 -13.35 -0.53 -6.19
CA LYS A 60 -12.75 -0.42 -4.85
C LYS A 60 -13.87 -0.59 -3.84
N ILE A 61 -13.85 -1.67 -3.07
CA ILE A 61 -14.80 -1.84 -1.98
C ILE A 61 -14.09 -2.39 -0.74
N CYS A 62 -14.78 -2.34 0.39
CA CYS A 62 -14.39 -3.07 1.59
C CYS A 62 -15.47 -4.12 1.87
N LEU A 63 -15.06 -5.36 2.14
CA LEU A 63 -15.93 -6.41 2.66
C LEU A 63 -15.69 -6.56 4.16
N GLY A 64 -16.75 -6.41 4.95
CA GLY A 64 -16.66 -6.36 6.41
C GLY A 64 -16.40 -4.95 6.92
N LYS A 65 -15.81 -4.83 8.10
CA LYS A 65 -15.48 -3.54 8.69
C LYS A 65 -14.18 -3.01 8.08
N LYS A 66 -14.19 -1.74 7.69
CA LYS A 66 -13.00 -1.03 7.24
C LYS A 66 -12.07 -0.76 8.42
N ASP A 67 -10.78 -1.04 8.23
CA ASP A 67 -9.74 -0.76 9.21
C ASP A 67 -8.38 -0.62 8.52
N ILE A 68 -7.36 -0.25 9.29
CA ILE A 68 -5.96 -0.30 8.87
C ILE A 68 -5.48 -1.75 8.76
N SER A 69 -4.34 -1.94 8.11
CA SER A 69 -3.60 -3.21 8.15
C SER A 69 -2.21 -2.97 8.73
N THR A 70 -1.76 -3.81 9.65
CA THR A 70 -0.41 -3.74 10.22
C THR A 70 0.40 -5.00 9.94
N ILE A 71 1.69 -4.82 9.69
CA ILE A 71 2.68 -5.89 9.60
C ILE A 71 3.82 -5.52 10.55
N LYS A 72 4.03 -6.34 11.57
CA LYS A 72 5.03 -6.11 12.62
C LYS A 72 6.25 -7.00 12.38
N ASN A 73 7.41 -6.38 12.22
CA ASN A 73 8.71 -7.03 12.10
C ASN A 73 9.59 -6.75 13.33
N SER A 74 9.04 -6.15 14.38
CA SER A 74 9.78 -5.73 15.58
C SER A 74 10.92 -4.77 15.25
N SER A 75 10.64 -3.82 14.34
CA SER A 75 11.58 -2.80 13.90
C SER A 75 11.32 -1.47 14.60
N ASP A 76 12.36 -0.70 14.85
CA ASP A 76 12.26 0.69 15.33
C ASP A 76 11.89 1.68 14.21
N SER A 77 11.76 1.19 12.97
CA SER A 77 11.31 1.95 11.81
C SER A 77 9.88 1.56 11.40
N LEU A 78 9.06 2.56 11.05
CA LEU A 78 7.70 2.39 10.54
C LEU A 78 7.57 3.01 9.15
N ARG A 79 6.92 2.29 8.23
CA ARG A 79 6.53 2.80 6.91
C ARG A 79 5.02 2.83 6.78
N ILE A 80 4.46 3.99 6.45
CA ILE A 80 3.03 4.22 6.39
C ILE A 80 2.58 4.46 4.95
N PHE A 81 1.56 3.73 4.50
CA PHE A 81 1.02 3.81 3.15
C PHE A 81 -0.46 4.18 3.18
N GLU A 82 -0.89 5.03 2.24
CA GLU A 82 -2.31 5.37 2.12
C GLU A 82 -3.15 4.18 1.60
N GLY A 83 -2.66 3.51 0.57
CA GLY A 83 -3.28 2.35 -0.04
C GLY A 83 -2.40 1.11 -0.02
N PHE A 84 -3.02 -0.07 -0.06
CA PHE A 84 -2.25 -1.32 -0.09
C PHE A 84 -1.50 -1.52 -1.41
N PHE A 85 -1.93 -0.92 -2.53
CA PHE A 85 -1.19 -1.01 -3.79
C PHE A 85 0.15 -0.26 -3.72
N ASP A 86 0.21 0.87 -3.00
CA ASP A 86 1.45 1.59 -2.73
C ASP A 86 2.40 0.75 -1.88
N PHE A 87 1.86 0.09 -0.85
CA PHE A 87 2.61 -0.89 -0.06
C PHE A 87 3.19 -2.02 -0.94
N LEU A 88 2.38 -2.65 -1.80
CA LEU A 88 2.87 -3.71 -2.69
C LEU A 88 3.95 -3.19 -3.66
N SER A 89 3.77 -2.00 -4.22
CA SER A 89 4.78 -1.35 -5.06
C SER A 89 6.07 -1.08 -4.30
N PHE A 90 5.96 -0.64 -3.04
CA PHE A 90 7.12 -0.46 -2.19
C PHE A 90 7.84 -1.77 -1.91
N LYS A 91 7.13 -2.88 -1.70
CA LYS A 91 7.77 -4.20 -1.50
C LYS A 91 8.61 -4.64 -2.70
N ASN A 92 8.30 -4.17 -3.92
CA ASN A 92 9.20 -4.37 -5.07
C ASN A 92 10.48 -3.55 -4.94
N LEU A 93 10.35 -2.26 -4.64
CA LEU A 93 11.49 -1.35 -4.47
C LEU A 93 12.39 -1.72 -3.29
N GLU A 94 11.80 -2.18 -2.19
CA GLU A 94 12.51 -2.53 -0.97
C GLU A 94 13.51 -3.67 -1.22
N ASN A 95 13.08 -4.67 -1.99
CA ASN A 95 13.94 -5.76 -2.42
C ASN A 95 15.06 -5.27 -3.35
N GLU A 96 14.79 -4.32 -4.24
CA GLU A 96 15.79 -3.76 -5.18
C GLU A 96 16.81 -2.84 -4.50
N LEU A 97 16.38 -2.14 -3.45
CA LEU A 97 17.19 -1.17 -2.71
C LEU A 97 17.88 -1.78 -1.49
N GLU A 98 17.71 -3.07 -1.24
CA GLU A 98 18.26 -3.79 -0.07
C GLU A 98 17.92 -3.05 1.24
N LYS A 99 16.70 -2.50 1.32
CA LYS A 99 16.24 -1.78 2.51
C LYS A 99 15.97 -2.78 3.63
N GLU A 100 16.40 -2.43 4.85
CA GLU A 100 16.08 -3.21 6.04
C GLU A 100 14.55 -3.32 6.25
N PRO A 101 14.07 -4.50 6.72
CA PRO A 101 12.68 -4.67 7.10
C PRO A 101 12.24 -3.61 8.12
N SER A 102 11.01 -3.13 7.97
CA SER A 102 10.39 -2.19 8.88
C SER A 102 9.03 -2.70 9.32
N ASP A 103 8.46 -2.13 10.37
CA ASP A 103 7.03 -2.26 10.57
C ASP A 103 6.31 -1.52 9.43
N TYR A 104 5.16 -2.05 9.01
CA TYR A 104 4.34 -1.44 7.97
C TYR A 104 2.94 -1.17 8.50
N LEU A 105 2.40 -0.01 8.15
CA LEU A 105 1.02 0.37 8.40
C LEU A 105 0.39 0.82 7.09
N ILE A 106 -0.71 0.18 6.72
CA ILE A 106 -1.48 0.52 5.53
C ILE A 106 -2.81 1.08 6.00
N LEU A 107 -3.08 2.35 5.67
CA LEU A 107 -4.30 3.03 6.08
C LEU A 107 -5.54 2.45 5.41
N ASN A 108 -5.40 1.86 4.22
CA ASN A 108 -6.48 1.40 3.33
C ASN A 108 -7.39 2.51 2.79
N SER A 109 -7.28 3.71 3.37
CA SER A 109 -7.91 4.97 3.00
C SER A 109 -7.38 6.06 3.91
N VAL A 110 -7.04 7.24 3.37
CA VAL A 110 -6.64 8.41 4.17
C VAL A 110 -7.63 8.75 5.29
N SER A 111 -8.91 8.41 5.10
CA SER A 111 -9.94 8.57 6.14
C SER A 111 -9.62 7.81 7.45
N MET A 112 -8.76 6.78 7.44
CA MET A 112 -8.37 6.01 8.63
C MET A 112 -7.25 6.66 9.44
N ILE A 113 -6.71 7.80 9.01
CA ILE A 113 -5.62 8.51 9.70
C ILE A 113 -5.93 8.81 11.17
N HIS A 114 -7.20 9.10 11.49
CA HIS A 114 -7.63 9.39 12.85
C HIS A 114 -7.57 8.18 13.79
N ASN A 115 -7.62 6.95 13.25
CA ASN A 115 -7.48 5.74 14.05
C ASN A 115 -6.05 5.53 14.54
N ILE A 116 -5.07 6.11 13.84
CA ILE A 116 -3.65 5.87 14.13
C ILE A 116 -2.94 7.02 14.81
N LYS A 117 -3.53 8.21 14.84
CA LYS A 117 -2.87 9.42 15.33
C LYS A 117 -2.29 9.24 16.74
N SER A 118 -3.02 8.56 17.62
CA SER A 118 -2.65 8.37 19.03
C SER A 118 -1.93 7.04 19.30
N SER A 119 -1.71 6.23 18.27
CA SER A 119 -1.07 4.91 18.37
C SER A 119 0.26 4.83 17.61
N LEU A 120 0.74 5.95 17.06
CA LEU A 120 2.10 6.08 16.55
C LEU A 120 3.03 6.07 17.76
N GLY A 121 3.52 4.88 18.11
CA GLY A 121 4.50 4.71 19.19
C GLY A 121 5.81 5.47 18.92
N ASN A 122 6.78 5.27 19.81
CA ASN A 122 8.10 5.90 19.73
C ASN A 122 9.00 5.23 18.67
N TYR A 123 8.55 5.13 17.42
CA TYR A 123 9.40 4.72 16.32
C TYR A 123 10.50 5.77 16.12
N GLU A 124 11.74 5.32 15.97
CA GLU A 124 12.89 6.19 15.73
C GLU A 124 12.80 6.83 14.34
N LYS A 125 12.29 6.07 13.35
CA LYS A 125 12.09 6.55 12.00
C LYS A 125 10.68 6.24 11.51
N VAL A 126 10.00 7.25 10.95
CA VAL A 126 8.70 7.07 10.29
C VAL A 126 8.80 7.59 8.86
N GLU A 127 8.54 6.74 7.87
CA GLU A 127 8.50 7.12 6.44
C GLU A 127 7.05 7.14 5.94
N LEU A 128 6.63 8.23 5.32
CA LEU A 128 5.26 8.43 4.85
C LEU A 128 5.18 8.33 3.31
N TYR A 129 4.30 7.45 2.84
CA TYR A 129 4.02 7.20 1.43
C TYR A 129 2.52 7.40 1.14
N PHE A 130 2.12 8.66 1.05
CA PHE A 130 0.73 9.06 0.77
C PHE A 130 0.52 9.54 -0.66
N ASP A 131 -0.74 9.74 -1.04
CA ASP A 131 -1.08 10.29 -2.35
C ASP A 131 -0.61 11.76 -2.45
N ASN A 132 -0.27 12.20 -3.66
CA ASN A 132 0.06 13.58 -3.99
C ASN A 132 -1.22 14.40 -4.21
N ASP A 133 -2.07 14.46 -3.19
CA ASP A 133 -3.29 15.25 -3.18
C ASP A 133 -3.50 15.99 -1.84
N GLU A 134 -4.57 16.79 -1.77
CA GLU A 134 -4.94 17.58 -0.58
C GLU A 134 -5.26 16.72 0.66
N ALA A 135 -5.70 15.48 0.48
CA ALA A 135 -5.95 14.59 1.60
C ALA A 135 -4.62 14.01 2.12
N GLY A 136 -3.72 13.60 1.22
CA GLY A 136 -2.37 13.17 1.54
C GLY A 136 -1.55 14.27 2.25
N ASN A 137 -1.65 15.52 1.79
CA ASN A 137 -1.01 16.68 2.45
C ASN A 137 -1.44 16.80 3.91
N ARG A 138 -2.75 16.81 4.17
CA ARG A 138 -3.31 16.87 5.53
C ARG A 138 -2.89 15.67 6.38
N ALA A 139 -2.81 14.48 5.78
CA ALA A 139 -2.36 13.29 6.48
C ALA A 139 -0.89 13.40 6.91
N VAL A 140 0.00 13.93 6.05
CA VAL A 140 1.40 14.20 6.41
C VAL A 140 1.48 15.15 7.61
N GLU A 141 0.72 16.24 7.59
CA GLU A 141 0.68 17.21 8.69
C GLU A 141 0.20 16.57 10.00
N ILE A 142 -0.88 15.78 9.97
CA ILE A 142 -1.40 15.08 11.14
C ILE A 142 -0.32 14.17 11.75
N ILE A 143 0.39 13.39 10.92
CA ILE A 143 1.40 12.45 11.43
C ILE A 143 2.63 13.20 11.97
N ARG A 144 3.08 14.26 11.30
CA ARG A 144 4.21 15.07 11.77
C ARG A 144 3.95 15.77 13.10
N ASN A 145 2.70 16.16 13.35
CA ASN A 145 2.31 16.75 14.63
C ASN A 145 2.39 15.75 15.80
N GLU A 146 2.18 14.46 15.53
CA GLU A 146 2.25 13.39 16.54
C GLU A 146 3.66 12.77 16.65
N ASN A 147 4.41 12.71 15.54
CA ASN A 147 5.77 12.19 15.50
C ASN A 147 6.68 13.09 14.64
N GLN A 148 7.56 13.83 15.29
CA GLN A 148 8.48 14.78 14.64
C GLN A 148 9.53 14.10 13.74
N ASN A 149 9.77 12.80 13.91
CA ASN A 149 10.70 12.01 13.09
C ASN A 149 10.06 11.52 11.78
N ALA A 150 8.83 11.96 11.47
CA ALA A 150 8.12 11.57 10.26
C ALA A 150 8.64 12.28 9.00
N GLU A 151 9.22 11.50 8.11
CA GLU A 151 9.75 11.91 6.81
C GLU A 151 8.67 11.75 5.72
N ASP A 152 8.47 12.80 4.91
CA ASP A 152 7.58 12.74 3.76
C ASP A 152 8.35 12.20 2.56
N CYS A 153 8.08 10.96 2.16
CA CYS A 153 8.81 10.27 1.10
C CYS A 153 8.19 10.48 -0.29
N ARG A 154 7.16 11.35 -0.43
CA ARG A 154 6.53 11.66 -1.72
C ARG A 154 7.48 12.28 -2.74
N ILE A 155 8.61 12.82 -2.28
CA ILE A 155 9.72 13.27 -3.15
C ILE A 155 10.20 12.17 -4.13
N LEU A 156 10.02 10.89 -3.79
CA LEU A 156 10.40 9.75 -4.65
C LEU A 156 9.49 9.58 -5.89
N TYR A 157 8.33 10.24 -5.89
CA TYR A 157 7.30 10.14 -6.92
C TYR A 157 6.52 11.45 -7.09
N SER A 158 7.19 12.60 -6.95
CA SER A 158 6.56 13.94 -6.97
C SER A 158 5.71 14.23 -8.22
N ASP A 159 6.05 13.61 -9.34
CA ASP A 159 5.40 13.82 -10.64
C ASP A 159 4.22 12.86 -10.89
N PHE A 160 3.89 12.02 -9.92
CA PHE A 160 2.87 10.97 -10.03
C PHE A 160 1.82 11.09 -8.94
N LYS A 161 0.65 10.50 -9.16
CA LYS A 161 -0.45 10.57 -8.19
C LYS A 161 -0.09 9.87 -6.87
N ASP A 162 0.49 8.68 -6.96
CA ASP A 162 0.84 7.83 -5.84
C ASP A 162 2.04 6.93 -6.21
N LEU A 163 2.52 6.13 -5.26
CA LEU A 163 3.71 5.30 -5.49
C LEU A 163 3.42 4.21 -6.53
N ASN A 164 2.23 3.61 -6.52
CA ASN A 164 1.89 2.61 -7.52
C ASN A 164 1.81 3.20 -8.94
N ASP A 165 1.21 4.38 -9.09
CA ASP A 165 1.14 5.12 -10.35
C ASP A 165 2.55 5.41 -10.91
N CYS A 166 3.47 5.83 -10.04
CA CYS A 166 4.87 6.01 -10.37
C CYS A 166 5.53 4.71 -10.88
N MET A 167 5.30 3.57 -10.22
CA MET A 167 5.85 2.29 -10.65
C MET A 167 5.26 1.78 -11.98
N ILE A 168 4.00 2.10 -12.27
CA ILE A 168 3.36 1.77 -13.56
C ILE A 168 4.01 2.53 -14.72
N HIS A 169 4.29 3.82 -14.51
CA HIS A 169 4.77 4.74 -15.55
C HIS A 169 6.29 4.89 -15.61
N LYS A 170 7.03 4.45 -14.59
CA LYS A 170 8.49 4.42 -14.61
C LYS A 170 8.98 3.53 -15.76
N ASN A 171 9.68 4.15 -16.69
CA ASN A 171 10.30 3.47 -17.81
C ASN A 171 11.55 2.73 -17.33
N PRO A 172 11.72 1.42 -17.63
CA PRO A 172 12.91 0.64 -17.20
C PRO A 172 14.23 1.18 -17.78
N LEU A 173 14.19 2.08 -18.76
CA LEU A 173 15.37 2.75 -19.31
C LEU A 173 15.96 3.84 -18.39
N SER A 174 15.19 4.34 -17.42
CA SER A 174 15.64 5.38 -16.47
C SER A 174 16.49 4.84 -15.31
N GLU A 175 16.35 3.55 -14.98
CA GLU A 175 17.08 2.89 -13.88
C GLU A 175 18.59 2.82 -14.13
N ARG A 176 19.02 2.74 -15.40
CA ARG A 176 20.45 2.72 -15.77
C ARG A 176 21.15 4.04 -15.43
N GLN A 177 20.43 5.16 -15.38
CA GLN A 177 21.01 6.48 -15.11
C GLN A 177 21.10 6.79 -13.60
N VAL A 178 20.16 6.29 -12.80
CA VAL A 178 20.18 6.50 -11.34
C VAL A 178 21.27 5.67 -10.66
N LYS A 179 21.51 4.42 -11.11
CA LYS A 179 22.62 3.59 -10.60
C LYS A 179 24.00 4.17 -10.91
N GLN A 180 24.16 4.99 -11.95
CA GLN A 180 25.43 5.64 -12.28
C GLN A 180 25.69 6.91 -11.45
N ARG A 181 24.66 7.52 -10.85
CA ARG A 181 24.81 8.77 -10.05
C ARG A 181 24.98 8.52 -8.55
N ARG A 182 24.85 7.29 -8.08
CA ARG A 182 25.02 6.88 -6.67
C ARG A 182 26.36 6.16 -6.39
N ARG A 183 27.34 6.30 -7.29
CA ARG A 183 28.73 5.90 -7.05
C ARG A 183 29.58 7.11 -6.76
#